data_AF-A0A2P7MWR7-F1
#
_entry.id   AF-A0A2P7MWR7-F1
#
_cell.length_a   1.000
_cell.length_b   1.000
_cell.length_c   1.000
_cell.angle_alpha   90.00
_cell.angle_beta   90.00
_cell.angle_gamma   90.00
#
_symmetry.space_group_name_H-M   'P 1'
#
loop_
_entity.id
_entity.type
_entity.pdbx_description
1 polymer ?
#
loop_
_entity_poly.entity_id
_entity_poly.type
_entity_poly.pdbx_seq_one_letter_code
_entity_poly.pdbx_strand_id
1 'polypeptide(L)' 'MTTFQAQSTVALHDLKELVRRDPAFTAALLATRSTQEAAELAAANHISVTPEALWRNRGTFMAGGMPTWRG' A
#
# COMPACT_ATOMS: atom_id res chain seq x y z
N MET A 1 7.44 -22.11 -10.17
CA MET A 1 7.84 -20.70 -9.95
C MET A 1 6.57 -19.89 -9.69
N THR A 2 6.13 -19.75 -8.43
CA THR A 2 4.87 -19.04 -8.08
C THR A 2 4.86 -18.48 -6.64
N THR A 3 6.02 -18.21 -6.05
CA THR A 3 6.10 -17.64 -4.69
C THR A 3 5.91 -16.12 -4.64
N PHE A 4 6.31 -15.39 -5.69
CA PHE A 4 6.23 -13.92 -5.72
C PHE A 4 4.79 -13.36 -5.75
N GLN A 5 3.86 -14.05 -6.43
CA GLN A 5 2.47 -13.58 -6.50
C GLN A 5 1.70 -13.79 -5.20
N ALA A 6 1.93 -14.91 -4.50
CA ALA A 6 1.28 -15.18 -3.21
C ALA A 6 1.73 -14.18 -2.13
N GLN A 7 3.03 -13.86 -2.09
CA GLN A 7 3.58 -12.89 -1.14
C GLN A 7 3.03 -11.48 -1.37
N SER A 8 2.84 -11.09 -2.64
CA SER A 8 2.24 -9.81 -3.00
C SER A 8 0.80 -9.69 -2.48
N THR A 9 0.00 -10.76 -2.61
CA THR A 9 -1.40 -10.76 -2.14
C THR A 9 -1.50 -10.68 -0.62
N VAL A 10 -0.64 -11.39 0.12
CA VAL A 10 -0.62 -11.35 1.59
C VAL A 10 -0.19 -9.98 2.09
N ALA A 11 0.88 -9.41 1.53
CA ALA A 11 1.37 -8.09 1.91
C ALA A 11 0.34 -6.98 1.62
N LEU A 12 -0.38 -7.08 0.50
CA LEU A 12 -1.48 -6.15 0.19
C LEU A 12 -2.66 -6.32 1.15
N HIS A 13 -2.96 -7.54 1.57
CA HIS A 13 -3.99 -7.81 2.57
C HIS A 13 -3.62 -7.24 3.94
N ASP A 14 -2.39 -7.47 4.42
CA ASP A 14 -1.89 -6.91 5.67
C ASP A 14 -1.87 -5.37 5.63
N LEU A 15 -1.50 -4.78 4.48
CA LEU A 15 -1.58 -3.34 4.29
C LEU A 15 -3.02 -2.81 4.40
N LYS A 16 -4.01 -3.53 3.82
CA LYS A 16 -5.42 -3.15 3.94
C LYS A 16 -5.90 -3.20 5.40
N GLU A 17 -5.52 -4.26 6.10
CA GLU A 17 -5.85 -4.39 7.53
C GLU A 17 -5.19 -3.29 8.35
N LEU A 18 -3.94 -2.94 8.06
CA LEU A 18 -3.25 -1.83 8.71
C LEU A 18 -3.93 -0.48 8.44
N VAL A 19 -4.30 -0.20 7.18
CA VAL A 19 -5.07 1.00 6.80
C VAL A 19 -6.42 1.05 7.55
N ARG A 20 -7.12 -0.07 7.69
CA ARG A 20 -8.39 -0.10 8.45
C ARG A 20 -8.19 0.08 9.95
N ARG A 21 -7.10 -0.47 10.50
CA ARG A 21 -6.81 -0.48 11.93
C ARG A 21 -6.18 0.83 12.41
N ASP A 22 -5.39 1.47 11.55
CA ASP A 22 -4.61 2.66 11.87
C ASP A 22 -4.97 3.83 10.91
N PRO A 23 -5.83 4.75 11.38
CA PRO A 23 -6.17 5.93 10.60
C PRO A 23 -5.00 6.92 10.46
N ALA A 24 -4.03 6.93 11.37
CA ALA A 24 -2.84 7.77 11.25
C ALA A 24 -1.90 7.26 10.15
N PHE A 25 -1.73 5.93 10.07
CA PHE A 25 -1.06 5.29 8.94
C PHE A 25 -1.75 5.61 7.63
N THR A 26 -3.09 5.56 7.59
CA THR A 26 -3.88 5.91 6.41
C THR A 26 -3.67 7.37 5.98
N ALA A 27 -3.64 8.30 6.93
CA ALA A 27 -3.36 9.70 6.65
C ALA A 27 -1.92 9.90 6.14
N ALA A 28 -0.94 9.20 6.70
CA ALA A 28 0.44 9.23 6.23
C ALA A 28 0.56 8.65 4.81
N LEU A 29 -0.12 7.53 4.54
CA LEU A 29 -0.18 6.87 3.23
C LEU A 29 -0.90 7.74 2.19
N LEU A 30 -1.86 8.57 2.60
CA LEU A 30 -2.51 9.58 1.77
C LEU A 30 -1.64 10.83 1.54
N ALA A 31 -0.77 11.15 2.50
CA ALA A 31 0.13 12.28 2.41
C ALA A 31 1.35 12.01 1.51
N THR A 32 1.65 10.75 1.21
CA THR A 32 2.71 10.39 0.27
C THR A 32 2.37 10.86 -1.15
N ARG A 33 3.40 11.31 -1.88
CA ARG A 33 3.25 11.88 -3.22
C ARG A 33 3.58 10.88 -4.32
N SER A 34 4.23 9.77 -3.97
CA SER A 34 4.61 8.71 -4.91
C SER A 34 4.36 7.31 -4.36
N THR A 35 4.23 6.34 -5.26
CA THR A 35 4.06 4.91 -4.89
C THR A 35 5.29 4.34 -4.20
N GLN A 36 6.47 4.89 -4.53
CA GLN A 36 7.74 4.61 -3.86
C GLN A 36 7.68 4.96 -2.36
N GLU A 37 7.31 6.21 -2.02
CA GLU A 37 7.18 6.65 -0.63
C GLU A 37 6.14 5.83 0.14
N ALA A 38 5.04 5.47 -0.52
CA ALA A 38 4.03 4.60 0.07
C ALA A 38 4.57 3.18 0.36
N ALA A 39 5.42 2.64 -0.52
CA ALA A 39 6.09 1.35 -0.30
C ALA A 39 7.12 1.43 0.83
N GLU A 40 7.87 2.52 0.92
CA GLU A 40 8.82 2.76 2.02
C GLU A 40 8.09 2.88 3.37
N LEU A 41 6.97 3.59 3.40
CA LEU A 41 6.12 3.71 4.59
C LEU A 41 5.56 2.35 5.03
N ALA A 42 5.13 1.51 4.08
CA ALA A 42 4.70 0.15 4.36
C ALA A 42 5.85 -0.73 4.86
N ALA A 43 7.04 -0.61 4.27
CA ALA A 43 8.24 -1.34 4.70
C ALA A 43 8.66 -0.95 6.13
N ALA A 44 8.50 0.31 6.53
CA ALA A 44 8.71 0.77 7.91
C ALA A 44 7.75 0.11 8.91
N ASN A 45 6.59 -0.39 8.44
CA ASN A 45 5.62 -1.14 9.22
C ASN A 45 5.76 -2.66 9.02
N HIS A 46 6.93 -3.13 8.57
CA HIS A 46 7.24 -4.54 8.28
C HIS A 46 6.41 -5.17 7.15
N ILE A 47 5.79 -4.35 6.30
CA ILE A 47 4.98 -4.81 5.17
C ILE A 47 5.78 -4.58 3.87
N SER A 48 6.29 -5.66 3.28
CA SER A 48 7.00 -5.60 2.00
C SER A 48 6.01 -5.62 0.82
N VAL A 49 5.58 -4.44 0.38
CA VAL A 49 4.81 -4.24 -0.84
C VAL A 49 5.66 -3.52 -1.89
N THR A 50 5.50 -3.88 -3.16
CA THR A 50 6.15 -3.15 -4.24
C THR A 50 5.34 -1.91 -4.64
N PRO A 51 6.01 -0.84 -5.11
CA PRO A 51 5.34 0.35 -5.65
C PRO A 51 4.33 -0.01 -6.76
N GLU A 52 4.66 -0.97 -7.62
CA GLU A 52 3.78 -1.45 -8.69
C GLU A 52 2.54 -2.17 -8.17
N ALA A 53 2.68 -2.95 -7.09
CA ALA A 53 1.55 -3.63 -6.45
C ALA A 53 0.60 -2.61 -5.81
N LEU A 54 1.13 -1.57 -5.16
CA LEU A 54 0.36 -0.43 -4.66
C LEU A 54 -0.36 0.30 -5.79
N TRP A 55 0.35 0.63 -6.87
CA TRP A 55 -0.23 1.30 -8.03
C TRP A 55 -1.36 0.48 -8.65
N ARG A 56 -1.17 -0.83 -8.85
CA ARG A 56 -2.19 -1.73 -9.41
C ARG A 56 -3.42 -1.84 -8.54
N ASN A 57 -3.25 -1.81 -7.22
CA ASN A 57 -4.33 -1.99 -6.25
C ASN A 57 -4.86 -0.67 -5.68
N ARG A 58 -4.39 0.49 -6.16
CA ARG A 58 -4.77 1.83 -5.67
C ARG A 58 -6.28 2.07 -5.59
N GLY A 59 -7.04 1.53 -6.55
CA GLY A 59 -8.51 1.64 -6.58
C GLY A 59 -9.23 0.75 -5.56
N THR A 60 -8.54 -0.25 -5.01
CA THR A 60 -9.10 -1.21 -4.05
C THR A 60 -8.77 -0.85 -2.61
N PHE A 61 -7.82 0.06 -2.38
CA PHE A 61 -7.43 0.53 -1.06
C PHE A 61 -8.34 1.64 -0.53
N MET A 62 -8.93 2.47 -1.40
CA MET A 62 -9.69 3.64 -0.97
C MET A 62 -11.01 3.78 -1.71
N ALA A 63 -12.11 3.73 -0.97
CA ALA A 63 -13.47 3.88 -1.49
C ALA A 63 -13.89 5.34 -1.75
N GLY A 64 -13.03 6.34 -1.49
CA GLY A 64 -13.45 7.75 -1.46
C GLY A 64 -12.44 8.80 -1.92
N GLY A 65 -11.25 8.41 -2.40
CA GLY A 65 -10.27 9.38 -2.89
C GLY A 65 -9.08 8.67 -3.48
N MET A 66 -8.76 8.94 -4.75
CA MET A 66 -7.54 8.43 -5.36
C MET A 66 -6.34 9.13 -4.72
N PRO A 67 -5.36 8.40 -4.16
CA PRO A 67 -4.13 9.03 -3.70
C PRO A 67 -3.45 9.71 -4.89
N THR A 68 -2.86 10.88 -4.67
CA THR A 68 -2.12 11.67 -5.68
C THR A 68 -0.76 11.05 -6.03
N TRP A 69 -0.62 9.73 -5.86
CA TRP A 69 0.61 9.01 -6.18
C TRP A 69 0.96 9.24 -7.65
N ARG A 70 2.06 9.92 -7.88
CA ARG A 70 2.68 10.04 -9.20
C ARG A 70 3.77 8.99 -9.29
N GLY A 71 3.74 8.22 -10.39
CA GLY A 71 4.67 7.16 -10.78
C GLY A 71 5.63 6.73 -9.70
#